data_AF-H2Y9H9-F1
#
_entry.id   AF-H2Y9H9-F1
#
_cell.length_a   1.000
_cell.length_b   1.000
_cell.length_c   1.000
_cell.angle_alpha   90.00
_cell.angle_beta   90.00
_cell.angle_gamma   90.00
#
_symmetry.space_group_name_H-M   'P 1'
#
loop_
_entity.id
_entity.type
_entity.pdbx_description
1 polymer ?
#
loop_
_entity_poly.entity_id
_entity_poly.type
_entity_poly.pdbx_seq_one_letter_code
_entity_poly.pdbx_strand_id
1 'polypeptide(L)'
;MSDAEGQDLSTIEILLQKHKTEKKSLQAEIQAIKKAVPKGDKKREKIAKQKIADLENALKETHKQELETVEKSQKTDAIDSSTTVLDNNGEEPSETRQKSKGKAKRKQEKKAMKAKELADRLAQAEIDYEKSSRFKEE
;
A
#
# COMPACT_ATOMS: atom_id res chain seq x y z
N MET A 1 -30.14 18.64 -5.20
CA MET A 1 -28.91 19.38 -5.50
C MET A 1 -28.27 19.67 -4.16
N SER A 2 -27.21 18.94 -3.83
CA SER A 2 -26.66 18.85 -2.48
C SER A 2 -25.17 19.16 -2.53
N ASP A 3 -24.84 20.34 -3.04
CA ASP A 3 -23.45 20.77 -3.26
C ASP A 3 -23.26 22.16 -2.66
N ALA A 4 -23.14 22.24 -1.33
CA ALA A 4 -22.79 23.48 -0.64
C ALA A 4 -22.28 23.28 0.79
N GLU A 5 -21.57 22.18 1.09
CA GLU A 5 -20.70 22.18 2.28
C GLU A 5 -19.28 22.43 1.81
N GLY A 6 -19.00 23.73 1.60
CA GLY A 6 -17.63 24.24 1.53
C GLY A 6 -16.97 23.92 2.86
N GLN A 7 -16.26 22.79 2.88
CA GLN A 7 -15.53 22.38 4.06
C GLN A 7 -14.35 23.35 4.23
N ASP A 8 -14.41 24.18 5.26
CA ASP A 8 -13.23 24.78 5.88
C ASP A 8 -12.41 23.64 6.50
N LEU A 9 -11.78 22.85 5.63
CA LEU A 9 -10.83 21.82 6.00
C LEU A 9 -9.61 22.51 6.58
N SER A 10 -9.17 22.04 7.73
CA SER A 10 -7.92 22.52 8.32
C SER A 10 -6.78 22.33 7.31
N THR A 11 -5.78 23.20 7.32
CA THR A 11 -4.60 23.14 6.43
C THR A 11 -3.99 21.73 6.35
N ILE A 12 -4.00 21.00 7.48
CA ILE A 12 -3.54 19.61 7.56
C ILE A 12 -4.45 18.66 6.77
N GLU A 13 -5.78 18.82 6.86
CA GLU A 13 -6.73 17.94 6.18
C GLU A 13 -6.68 18.11 4.66
N ILE A 14 -6.53 19.35 4.17
CA ILE A 14 -6.29 19.64 2.75
C ILE A 14 -5.00 18.95 2.28
N LEU A 15 -3.93 19.05 3.08
CA LEU A 15 -2.65 18.41 2.79
C LEU A 15 -2.78 16.88 2.75
N LEU A 16 -3.52 16.28 3.68
CA LEU A 16 -3.78 14.84 3.69
C LEU A 16 -4.62 14.38 2.49
N GLN A 17 -5.55 15.21 2.00
CA GLN A 17 -6.28 14.93 0.77
C GLN A 17 -5.34 14.95 -0.45
N LYS A 18 -4.45 15.94 -0.55
CA LYS A 18 -3.39 16.01 -1.56
C LYS A 18 -2.48 14.77 -1.50
N HIS A 19 -2.04 14.35 -0.32
CA HIS A 19 -1.23 13.15 -0.16
C HIS A 19 -1.94 11.88 -0.65
N LYS A 20 -3.26 11.79 -0.46
CA LYS A 20 -4.06 10.66 -0.96
C LYS A 20 -4.13 10.64 -2.49
N THR A 21 -4.32 11.78 -3.14
CA THR A 21 -4.35 11.85 -4.62
C THR A 21 -2.98 11.54 -5.21
N GLU A 22 -1.90 12.05 -4.62
CA GLU A 22 -0.53 11.76 -5.04
C GLU A 22 -0.17 10.29 -4.85
N LYS A 23 -0.57 9.66 -3.74
CA LYS A 23 -0.41 8.20 -3.56
C LYS A 23 -1.14 7.40 -4.64
N LYS A 24 -2.35 7.81 -5.04
CA LYS A 24 -3.07 7.15 -6.14
C LYS A 24 -2.36 7.34 -7.48
N SER A 25 -1.87 8.55 -7.75
CA SER A 25 -1.08 8.85 -8.96
C SER A 25 0.19 8.01 -9.03
N LEU A 26 0.95 7.94 -7.92
CA LEU A 26 2.15 7.12 -7.81
C LEU A 26 1.84 5.63 -8.07
N GLN A 27 0.74 5.10 -7.55
CA GLN A 27 0.35 3.71 -7.81
C GLN A 27 0.01 3.48 -9.29
N ALA A 28 -0.58 4.45 -9.98
CA ALA A 28 -0.80 4.37 -11.42
C ALA A 28 0.53 4.36 -12.20
N GLU A 29 1.49 5.21 -11.82
CA GLU A 29 2.82 5.24 -12.40
C GLU A 29 3.59 3.93 -12.18
N ILE A 30 3.58 3.39 -10.96
CA ILE A 30 4.19 2.10 -10.62
C ILE A 30 3.60 0.99 -11.50
N GLN A 31 2.29 0.99 -11.70
CA GLN A 31 1.64 0.01 -12.57
C GLN A 31 2.07 0.17 -14.03
N ALA A 32 2.20 1.41 -14.52
CA ALA A 32 2.70 1.67 -15.87
C ALA A 32 4.15 1.17 -16.05
N ILE A 33 5.03 1.46 -15.08
CA ILE A 33 6.42 0.98 -15.06
C ILE A 33 6.46 -0.54 -15.09
N LYS A 34 5.66 -1.21 -14.25
CA LYS A 34 5.59 -2.68 -14.21
C LYS A 34 5.13 -3.29 -15.53
N LYS A 35 4.15 -2.66 -16.20
CA LYS A 35 3.62 -3.12 -17.49
C LYS A 35 4.58 -2.86 -18.65
N ALA A 36 5.39 -1.80 -18.58
CA ALA A 36 6.37 -1.45 -19.60
C ALA A 36 7.58 -2.40 -19.63
N VAL A 37 7.82 -3.16 -18.56
CA VAL A 37 8.91 -4.15 -18.50
C VAL A 37 8.47 -5.46 -19.16
N PRO A 38 9.13 -5.89 -20.25
CA PRO A 38 8.86 -7.19 -20.85
C PRO A 38 9.18 -8.34 -19.89
N LYS A 39 8.35 -9.38 -19.89
CA LYS A 39 8.57 -10.58 -19.07
C LYS A 39 9.91 -11.24 -19.44
N GLY A 40 10.73 -11.53 -18.44
CA GLY A 40 12.02 -12.22 -18.62
C GLY A 40 13.22 -11.31 -18.82
N ASP A 41 13.04 -10.00 -19.04
CA ASP A 41 14.16 -9.05 -19.07
C ASP A 41 14.59 -8.68 -17.64
N LYS A 42 15.47 -9.51 -17.07
CA LYS A 42 15.98 -9.36 -15.70
C LYS A 42 16.67 -8.01 -15.46
N LYS A 43 17.31 -7.43 -16.47
CA LYS A 43 18.01 -6.14 -16.35
C LYS A 43 16.99 -5.02 -16.19
N ARG A 44 16.02 -4.94 -17.10
CA ARG A 44 14.94 -3.93 -17.02
C ARG A 44 14.08 -4.12 -15.78
N GLU A 45 13.82 -5.35 -15.36
CA GLU A 45 13.08 -5.63 -14.13
C GLU A 45 13.81 -5.10 -12.89
N LYS A 46 15.14 -5.25 -12.81
CA LYS A 46 15.94 -4.69 -11.72
C LYS A 46 15.90 -3.16 -11.72
N ILE A 47 16.06 -2.54 -12.89
CA ILE A 47 16.01 -1.08 -13.04
C ILE A 47 14.62 -0.55 -12.64
N ALA A 48 13.56 -1.20 -13.10
CA ALA A 48 12.20 -0.84 -12.75
C ALA A 48 11.92 -0.97 -11.25
N LYS A 49 12.41 -2.04 -10.59
CA LYS A 49 12.31 -2.19 -9.13
C LYS A 49 13.02 -1.06 -8.38
N GLN A 50 14.24 -0.70 -8.81
CA GLN A 50 14.97 0.41 -8.22
C GLN A 50 14.20 1.72 -8.40
N LYS A 51 13.77 2.03 -9.62
CA LYS A 51 12.99 3.23 -9.92
C LYS A 51 11.70 3.31 -9.09
N ILE A 52 11.00 2.18 -8.90
CA ILE A 52 9.80 2.12 -8.06
C ILE A 52 10.15 2.44 -6.60
N ALA A 53 11.23 1.86 -6.06
CA ALA A 53 11.66 2.13 -4.70
C ALA A 53 12.06 3.60 -4.50
N ASP A 54 12.76 4.19 -5.47
CA ASP A 54 13.16 5.59 -5.43
C ASP A 54 11.94 6.52 -5.44
N LEU A 55 10.94 6.25 -6.30
CA LEU A 55 9.69 7.02 -6.34
C LEU A 55 8.86 6.90 -5.05
N GLU A 56 8.78 5.70 -4.46
CA GLU A 56 8.07 5.49 -3.19
C GLU A 56 8.76 6.20 -2.02
N ASN A 57 10.10 6.18 -1.98
CA ASN A 57 10.88 6.86 -0.95
C ASN A 57 10.79 8.36 -1.08
N ALA A 58 10.97 8.91 -2.29
CA ALA A 58 10.87 10.33 -2.54
C ALA A 58 9.52 10.89 -2.10
N LEU A 59 8.41 10.23 -2.48
CA LEU A 59 7.07 10.69 -2.07
C LEU A 59 6.86 10.60 -0.55
N LYS A 60 7.38 9.56 0.08
CA LYS A 60 7.27 9.40 1.53
C LYS A 60 8.04 10.48 2.28
N GLU A 61 9.24 10.82 1.79
CA GLU A 61 10.07 11.86 2.36
C GLU A 61 9.42 13.23 2.21
N THR A 62 8.91 13.56 1.02
CA THR A 62 8.21 14.84 0.80
C THR A 62 6.97 14.95 1.67
N HIS A 63 6.14 13.90 1.77
CA HIS A 63 4.95 13.90 2.63
C HIS A 63 5.31 14.12 4.10
N LYS A 64 6.41 13.51 4.56
CA LYS A 64 6.90 13.69 5.93
C LYS A 64 7.37 15.14 6.17
N GLN A 65 8.17 15.68 5.25
CA GLN A 65 8.68 17.06 5.35
C GLN A 65 7.54 18.09 5.31
N GLU A 66 6.54 17.90 4.45
CA GLU A 66 5.37 18.79 4.37
C GLU A 66 4.57 18.78 5.69
N LEU A 67 4.34 17.60 6.28
CA LEU A 67 3.65 17.50 7.58
C LEU A 67 4.45 18.14 8.72
N GLU A 68 5.75 17.87 8.79
CA GLU A 68 6.62 18.51 9.79
C GLU A 68 6.66 20.03 9.63
N THR A 69 6.62 20.53 8.39
CA THR A 69 6.61 21.97 8.11
C THR A 69 5.31 22.59 8.60
N VAL A 70 4.16 21.99 8.29
CA VAL A 70 2.86 22.49 8.76
C VAL A 70 2.75 22.44 10.28
N GLU A 71 3.22 21.36 10.92
CA GLU A 71 3.27 21.30 12.39
C GLU A 71 4.18 22.38 12.98
N LYS A 72 5.36 22.61 12.39
CA LYS A 72 6.29 23.66 12.85
C LYS A 72 5.67 25.03 12.66
N SER A 73 5.03 25.32 11.54
CA SER A 73 4.33 26.59 11.30
C SER A 73 3.23 26.83 12.34
N GLN A 74 2.42 25.81 12.65
CA GLN A 74 1.39 25.90 13.69
C GLN A 74 1.98 26.10 15.10
N LYS A 75 3.15 25.50 15.37
CA LYS A 75 3.88 25.70 16.64
C LYS A 75 4.52 27.09 16.68
N THR A 76 5.10 27.60 15.60
CA THR A 76 5.74 28.93 15.56
C THR A 76 4.74 30.07 15.72
N ASP A 77 3.51 29.93 15.20
CA ASP A 77 2.44 30.90 15.46
C ASP A 77 2.01 30.93 16.94
N ALA A 78 2.31 29.87 17.71
CA ALA A 78 2.12 29.81 19.17
C ALA A 78 3.38 30.20 19.97
N ILE A 79 4.55 30.33 19.33
CA ILE A 79 5.87 30.56 19.97
C ILE A 79 6.36 32.02 19.74
N ASP A 80 5.45 33.00 19.76
CA ASP A 80 5.79 34.31 20.36
C ASP A 80 5.56 34.29 21.89
N SER A 81 5.27 33.11 22.44
CA SER A 81 5.21 32.85 23.88
C SER A 81 6.04 31.63 24.22
N SER A 82 7.26 31.89 24.68
CA SER A 82 8.10 30.98 25.45
C SER A 82 8.87 29.90 24.67
N THR A 83 10.14 30.20 24.43
CA THR A 83 11.29 29.33 24.71
C THR A 83 10.93 28.09 25.54
N THR A 84 11.08 26.89 24.98
CA THR A 84 11.83 25.79 25.61
C THR A 84 11.98 24.60 24.67
N VAL A 85 13.25 24.23 24.51
CA VAL A 85 13.76 22.88 24.25
C VAL A 85 12.85 21.82 24.87
N LEU A 86 12.59 20.70 24.18
CA LEU A 86 12.47 19.36 24.77
C LEU A 86 12.29 18.30 23.67
N ASP A 87 13.32 17.49 23.54
CA ASP A 87 13.24 16.07 23.18
C ASP A 87 12.02 15.42 23.87
N ASN A 88 11.12 14.80 23.11
CA ASN A 88 10.17 13.87 23.73
C ASN A 88 9.61 12.84 22.73
N ASN A 89 10.11 11.63 22.92
CA ASN A 89 9.48 10.37 22.60
C ASN A 89 8.08 10.31 23.27
N GLY A 90 7.00 10.44 22.50
CA GLY A 90 5.63 10.51 23.02
C GLY A 90 4.65 9.68 22.20
N GLU A 91 4.36 8.49 22.72
CA GLU A 91 3.44 7.47 22.23
C GLU A 91 1.98 7.79 22.64
N GLU A 92 1.04 7.68 21.67
CA GLU A 92 -0.40 7.32 21.82
C GLU A 92 -1.39 8.39 22.42
N PRO A 93 -2.73 8.36 22.12
CA PRO A 93 -3.59 7.16 22.08
C PRO A 93 -4.60 7.04 20.92
N SER A 94 -4.65 5.86 20.29
CA SER A 94 -5.80 5.38 19.53
C SER A 94 -6.29 4.03 20.07
N GLU A 95 -7.02 4.11 21.18
CA GLU A 95 -7.97 3.08 21.62
C GLU A 95 -9.39 3.62 21.32
N THR A 96 -10.35 2.94 20.70
CA THR A 96 -10.60 1.50 20.57
C THR A 96 -11.70 1.19 19.55
N ARG A 97 -11.63 -0.04 19.00
CA ARG A 97 -12.74 -0.90 18.48
C ARG A 97 -13.27 -0.54 17.08
N GLN A 98 -13.03 -1.34 16.05
CA GLN A 98 -13.54 -2.72 15.95
C GLN A 98 -12.47 -3.75 15.52
N LYS A 99 -12.56 -4.93 16.15
CA LYS A 99 -11.72 -6.11 15.95
C LYS A 99 -11.70 -6.57 14.48
N SER A 100 -10.77 -6.03 13.70
CA SER A 100 -10.40 -6.59 12.40
C SER A 100 -9.62 -7.88 12.64
N LYS A 101 -10.32 -9.02 12.56
CA LYS A 101 -9.76 -10.38 12.56
C LYS A 101 -8.38 -10.39 11.86
N GLY A 102 -7.37 -10.83 12.59
CA GLY A 102 -5.95 -10.58 12.30
C GLY A 102 -5.52 -10.91 10.87
N LYS A 103 -4.60 -10.09 10.36
CA LYS A 103 -3.96 -10.21 9.03
C LYS A 103 -3.33 -11.60 8.78
N ALA A 104 -3.07 -12.39 9.84
CA ALA A 104 -2.64 -13.79 9.77
C ALA A 104 -3.74 -14.74 9.25
N LYS A 105 -5.02 -14.54 9.62
CA LYS A 105 -6.15 -15.39 9.16
C LYS A 105 -6.48 -15.14 7.69
N ARG A 106 -6.40 -13.87 7.24
CA ARG A 106 -6.53 -13.49 5.82
C ARG A 106 -5.36 -14.00 4.94
N LYS A 107 -4.16 -14.19 5.52
CA LYS A 107 -3.01 -14.79 4.81
C LYS A 107 -3.17 -16.32 4.70
N GLN A 108 -3.75 -17.00 5.70
CA GLN A 108 -4.12 -18.42 5.64
C GLN A 108 -5.29 -18.67 4.68
N GLU A 109 -6.36 -17.87 4.70
CA GLU A 109 -7.52 -18.00 3.79
C GLU A 109 -7.13 -17.83 2.32
N LYS A 110 -6.22 -16.89 2.00
CA LYS A 110 -5.69 -16.71 0.64
C LYS A 110 -4.74 -17.84 0.21
N LYS A 111 -4.07 -18.52 1.16
CA LYS A 111 -3.27 -19.73 0.88
C LYS A 111 -4.17 -20.96 0.68
N ALA A 112 -5.28 -21.04 1.40
CA ALA A 112 -6.26 -22.13 1.28
C ALA A 112 -7.03 -22.12 -0.06
N MET A 113 -7.44 -20.95 -0.57
CA MET A 113 -8.12 -20.87 -1.88
C MET A 113 -7.21 -21.28 -3.05
N LYS A 114 -5.94 -20.85 -3.05
CA LYS A 114 -4.99 -21.22 -4.10
C LYS A 114 -4.53 -22.68 -4.03
N ALA A 115 -4.49 -23.28 -2.83
CA ALA A 115 -4.20 -24.70 -2.67
C ALA A 115 -5.36 -25.57 -3.18
N LYS A 116 -6.61 -25.16 -2.93
CA LYS A 116 -7.79 -25.85 -3.45
C LYS A 116 -7.84 -25.83 -4.99
N GLU A 117 -7.60 -24.68 -5.61
CA GLU A 117 -7.57 -24.56 -7.08
C GLU A 117 -6.47 -25.43 -7.72
N LEU A 118 -5.30 -25.56 -7.08
CA LEU A 118 -4.23 -26.44 -7.55
C LEU A 118 -4.55 -27.93 -7.32
N ALA A 119 -5.17 -28.27 -6.18
CA ALA A 119 -5.60 -29.64 -5.89
C ALA A 119 -6.70 -30.10 -6.84
N ASP A 120 -7.69 -29.25 -7.12
CA ASP A 120 -8.76 -29.53 -8.09
C ASP A 120 -8.18 -29.70 -9.50
N ARG A 121 -7.16 -28.92 -9.87
CA ARG A 121 -6.46 -29.05 -11.17
C ARG A 121 -5.62 -30.32 -11.27
N LEU A 122 -5.01 -30.77 -10.17
CA LEU A 122 -4.27 -32.03 -10.12
C LEU A 122 -5.22 -33.24 -10.14
N ALA A 123 -6.32 -33.19 -9.37
CA ALA A 123 -7.34 -34.23 -9.36
C ALA A 123 -8.00 -34.38 -10.74
N GLN A 124 -8.29 -33.28 -11.42
CA GLN A 124 -8.81 -33.33 -12.79
C GLN A 124 -7.79 -33.93 -13.76
N ALA A 125 -6.51 -33.57 -13.64
CA ALA A 125 -5.45 -34.16 -14.45
C ALA A 125 -5.24 -35.65 -14.17
N GLU A 126 -5.44 -36.11 -12.94
CA GLU A 126 -5.33 -37.52 -12.56
C GLU A 126 -6.53 -38.34 -13.07
N ILE A 127 -7.74 -37.80 -13.01
CA ILE A 127 -8.93 -38.38 -13.65
C ILE A 127 -8.75 -38.44 -15.17
N ASP A 128 -8.23 -37.40 -15.80
CA ASP A 128 -7.99 -37.35 -17.24
C ASP A 128 -6.85 -38.30 -17.65
N TYR A 129 -5.86 -38.51 -16.77
CA TYR A 129 -4.79 -39.49 -16.95
C TYR A 129 -5.30 -40.93 -16.81
N GLU A 130 -6.12 -41.23 -15.80
CA GLU A 130 -6.73 -42.55 -15.60
C GLU A 130 -7.74 -42.89 -16.71
N LYS A 131 -8.43 -41.88 -17.25
CA LYS A 131 -9.32 -42.02 -18.42
C LYS A 131 -8.59 -42.04 -19.77
N SER A 132 -7.31 -41.65 -19.80
CA SER A 132 -6.50 -41.70 -20.99
C SER A 132 -6.15 -43.14 -21.34
N SER A 133 -6.17 -43.48 -22.62
CA SER A 133 -5.78 -44.79 -23.15
C SER A 133 -4.34 -45.20 -22.82
N ARG A 134 -3.52 -44.29 -22.26
CA ARG A 134 -2.16 -44.57 -21.78
C ARG A 134 -2.08 -45.28 -20.42
N PHE A 135 -3.14 -45.27 -19.61
CA PHE A 135 -3.19 -46.03 -18.36
C PHE A 135 -3.70 -47.47 -18.56
N LYS A 136 -4.20 -47.82 -19.75
CA LYS A 136 -4.68 -49.17 -20.09
C LYS A 136 -3.59 -50.13 -20.58
N GLU A 137 -2.34 -49.87 -20.22
CA GLU A 137 -1.23 -50.81 -20.44
C GLU A 137 -0.55 -51.09 -19.10
N GLU A 138 -1.25 -51.82 -18.24
CA GLU A 138 -0.68 -52.91 -17.43
C GLU A 138 -1.75 -53.99 -17.20
#